data_AF-A0A8C2ZLI9-F1
#
_entry.id   AF-A0A8C2ZLI9-F1
#
_cell.length_a   1.000
_cell.length_b   1.000
_cell.length_c   1.000
_cell.angle_alpha   90.00
_cell.angle_beta   90.00
_cell.angle_gamma   90.00
#
_symmetry.space_group_name_H-M   'P 1'
#
loop_
_entity.id
_entity.type
_entity.pdbx_description
1 polymer ?
#
loop_
_entity_poly.entity_id
_entity_poly.type
_entity_poly.pdbx_seq_one_letter_code
_entity_poly.pdbx_strand_id
1 'polypeptide(L)'
;MAQGSKKFKTPRPGVAKKPHQNKAKGPRKGGRSIAPKKTQVVEQQKLKKGLEIAIRNNIEKEVTQKASLSLHKPLSLVKGAERKAKPGEARPGTSSK
;
A
#
# COMPACT_ATOMS: atom_id res chain seq x y z
N MET A 1 -42.74 -12.74 -59.38
CA MET A 1 -42.77 -12.50 -57.92
C MET A 1 -41.68 -13.34 -57.28
N ALA A 2 -40.70 -12.73 -56.60
CA ALA A 2 -39.61 -13.47 -55.93
C ALA A 2 -39.89 -13.55 -54.43
N GLN A 3 -40.24 -14.73 -53.93
CA GLN A 3 -40.38 -14.98 -52.49
C GLN A 3 -38.98 -15.02 -51.83
N GLY A 4 -38.75 -14.13 -50.86
CA GLY A 4 -37.45 -13.95 -50.19
C GLY A 4 -37.03 -15.12 -49.29
N SER A 5 -35.72 -15.35 -49.23
CA SER A 5 -35.05 -16.46 -48.55
C SER A 5 -35.34 -16.57 -47.04
N LYS A 6 -35.72 -17.77 -46.58
CA LYS A 6 -35.81 -18.15 -45.15
C LYS A 6 -34.43 -17.99 -44.45
N LYS A 7 -34.41 -17.23 -43.35
CA LYS A 7 -33.23 -17.00 -42.51
C LYS A 7 -33.00 -18.20 -41.58
N PHE A 8 -32.01 -19.05 -41.85
CA PHE A 8 -31.54 -20.04 -40.88
C PHE A 8 -30.62 -19.37 -39.85
N LYS A 9 -30.87 -19.63 -38.56
CA LYS A 9 -30.05 -19.12 -37.44
C LYS A 9 -28.68 -19.81 -37.48
N THR A 10 -27.64 -19.11 -37.91
CA THR A 10 -26.25 -19.58 -37.78
C THR A 10 -25.74 -19.28 -36.36
N PRO A 11 -25.17 -20.26 -35.63
CA PRO A 11 -24.53 -19.96 -34.35
C PRO A 11 -23.24 -19.17 -34.60
N ARG A 12 -23.12 -17.99 -33.97
CA ARG A 12 -21.90 -17.17 -34.02
C ARG A 12 -20.82 -17.82 -33.14
N PRO A 13 -19.59 -18.02 -33.63
CA PRO A 13 -18.50 -18.54 -32.80
C PRO A 13 -18.10 -17.45 -31.80
N GLY A 14 -18.29 -17.71 -30.51
CA GLY A 14 -17.92 -16.77 -29.45
C GLY A 14 -18.75 -16.83 -28.17
N VAL A 15 -19.88 -17.56 -28.16
CA VAL A 15 -20.66 -17.75 -26.93
C VAL A 15 -20.06 -18.89 -26.10
N ALA A 16 -18.86 -18.66 -25.57
CA ALA A 16 -18.38 -19.38 -24.39
C ALA A 16 -18.79 -18.55 -23.17
N LYS A 17 -19.78 -19.04 -22.41
CA LYS A 17 -20.08 -18.51 -21.07
C LYS A 17 -18.87 -18.76 -20.17
N LYS A 18 -17.94 -17.80 -20.09
CA LYS A 18 -16.86 -17.82 -19.09
C LYS A 18 -17.33 -17.10 -17.82
N PRO A 19 -17.03 -17.63 -16.63
CA PRO A 19 -17.37 -16.98 -15.37
C PRO A 19 -16.69 -15.61 -15.32
N HIS A 20 -17.45 -14.60 -14.89
CA HIS A 20 -17.00 -13.23 -14.74
C HIS A 20 -15.79 -13.17 -13.78
N GLN A 21 -14.59 -13.17 -14.34
CA GLN A 21 -13.42 -12.68 -13.62
C GLN A 21 -13.63 -11.18 -13.44
N ASN A 22 -13.78 -10.76 -12.19
CA ASN A 22 -13.77 -9.36 -11.75
C ASN A 22 -12.39 -8.73 -12.05
N LYS A 23 -12.12 -8.48 -13.33
CA LYS A 23 -11.06 -7.55 -13.71
C LYS A 23 -11.55 -6.17 -13.31
N ALA A 24 -10.79 -5.47 -12.48
CA ALA A 24 -11.05 -4.08 -12.14
C ALA A 24 -11.21 -3.29 -13.44
N LYS A 25 -12.45 -2.92 -13.78
CA LYS A 25 -12.73 -2.09 -14.94
C LYS A 25 -12.02 -0.76 -14.66
N GLY A 26 -11.05 -0.41 -15.51
CA GLY A 26 -10.41 0.90 -15.48
C GLY A 26 -11.45 2.03 -15.55
N PRO A 27 -11.05 3.28 -15.32
CA PRO A 27 -11.97 4.42 -15.29
C PRO A 27 -12.92 4.36 -16.49
N ARG A 28 -14.23 4.28 -16.22
CA ARG A 28 -15.26 4.16 -17.28
C ARG A 28 -15.13 5.37 -18.21
N LYS A 29 -15.53 5.24 -19.48
CA LYS A 29 -15.54 6.37 -20.44
C LYS A 29 -16.28 7.57 -19.81
N GLY A 30 -15.56 8.69 -19.60
CA GLY A 30 -16.04 9.88 -18.88
C GLY A 30 -15.60 10.01 -17.41
N GLY A 31 -15.05 8.95 -16.82
CA GLY A 31 -14.44 8.97 -15.49
C GLY A 31 -13.08 9.63 -15.54
N ARG A 32 -12.97 10.87 -15.03
CA ARG A 32 -11.67 11.53 -14.86
C ARG A 32 -10.94 10.81 -13.73
N SER A 33 -9.79 10.21 -14.05
CA SER A 33 -8.82 9.85 -13.03
C SER A 33 -8.21 11.15 -12.49
N ILE A 34 -8.77 11.65 -11.40
CA ILE A 34 -8.27 12.86 -10.74
C ILE A 34 -7.15 12.42 -9.80
N ALA A 35 -5.92 12.38 -10.33
CA ALA A 35 -4.76 12.38 -9.46
C ALA A 35 -4.89 13.60 -8.53
N PRO A 36 -4.63 13.46 -7.21
CA PRO A 36 -4.70 14.60 -6.32
C PRO A 36 -3.83 15.73 -6.89
N LYS A 37 -4.36 16.94 -7.06
CA LYS A 37 -3.60 18.10 -7.56
C LYS A 37 -2.35 18.44 -6.72
N LYS A 38 -2.14 17.73 -5.61
CA LYS A 38 -1.12 17.89 -4.58
C LYS A 38 -0.36 16.57 -4.29
N THR A 39 -0.31 15.61 -5.23
CA THR A 39 0.44 14.34 -5.05
C THR A 39 1.86 14.58 -4.56
N GLN A 40 2.59 15.49 -5.19
CA GLN A 40 3.95 15.86 -4.80
C GLN A 40 4.01 16.38 -3.35
N VAL A 41 3.06 17.22 -2.94
CA VAL A 41 2.99 17.76 -1.57
C VAL A 41 2.70 16.64 -0.57
N VAL A 42 1.81 15.71 -0.90
CA VAL A 42 1.49 14.56 -0.04
C VAL A 42 2.69 13.62 0.09
N GLU A 43 3.41 13.35 -1.00
CA GLU A 43 4.63 12.54 -1.01
C GLU A 43 5.74 13.21 -0.19
N GLN A 44 5.97 14.50 -0.39
CA GLN A 44 6.91 15.29 0.41
C GLN A 44 6.55 15.27 1.90
N GLN A 45 5.28 15.41 2.26
CA GLN A 45 4.84 15.35 3.66
C GLN A 45 5.05 13.96 4.27
N LYS A 46 4.78 12.88 3.52
CA LYS A 46 5.05 11.51 3.97
C LYS A 46 6.55 11.28 4.18
N LEU A 47 7.36 11.73 3.23
CA LEU A 47 8.82 11.66 3.31
C LEU A 47 9.32 12.45 4.53
N LYS A 48 8.87 13.70 4.70
CA LYS A 48 9.22 14.53 5.86
C LYS A 48 8.88 13.85 7.18
N LYS A 49 7.65 13.34 7.33
CA LYS A 49 7.22 12.64 8.55
C LYS A 49 8.03 11.37 8.80
N GLY A 50 8.33 10.60 7.75
CA GLY A 50 9.16 9.40 7.86
C GLY A 50 10.57 9.70 8.35
N LEU A 51 11.22 10.71 7.76
CA LEU A 51 12.56 11.15 8.16
C LEU A 51 12.57 11.72 9.58
N GLU A 52 11.59 12.54 9.94
CA GLU A 52 11.48 13.12 11.29
C GLU A 52 11.40 12.02 12.37
N ILE A 53 10.58 10.99 12.14
CA ILE A 53 10.46 9.85 13.05
C ILE A 53 11.77 9.05 13.09
N ALA A 54 12.40 8.81 11.95
CA ALA A 54 13.66 8.06 11.88
C ALA A 54 14.80 8.79 12.63
N ILE A 55 14.91 10.10 12.45
CA ILE A 55 15.92 10.93 13.13
C ILE A 55 15.67 10.91 14.65
N ARG A 56 14.42 11.11 15.10
CA ARG A 56 14.10 11.01 16.54
C ARG A 56 14.50 9.65 17.11
N ASN A 57 14.12 8.57 16.45
CA ASN A 57 14.46 7.22 16.89
C ASN A 57 15.98 6.97 16.92
N ASN A 58 16.75 7.53 15.98
CA ASN A 58 18.19 7.40 15.96
C ASN A 58 18.84 8.20 17.11
N ILE A 59 18.40 9.44 17.34
CA ILE A 59 18.87 10.25 18.46
C ILE A 59 18.58 9.55 19.78
N GLU A 60 17.35 9.05 19.98
CA GLU A 60 16.97 8.30 21.19
C GLU A 60 17.91 7.11 21.42
N LYS A 61 18.20 6.31 20.39
CA LYS A 61 19.15 5.19 20.48
C LYS A 61 20.56 5.64 20.84
N GLU A 62 21.11 6.63 20.14
CA GLU A 62 22.47 7.10 20.38
C GLU A 62 22.63 7.71 21.77
N VAL A 63 21.67 8.53 22.20
CA VAL A 63 21.68 9.16 23.52
C VAL A 63 21.55 8.11 24.62
N THR A 64 20.65 7.13 24.47
CA THR A 64 20.53 6.04 25.44
C THR A 64 21.78 5.17 25.48
N GLN A 65 22.41 4.89 24.34
CA GLN A 65 23.68 4.15 24.30
C GLN A 65 24.78 4.92 25.02
N LYS A 66 24.98 6.20 24.70
CA LYS A 66 25.97 7.06 25.36
C LYS A 66 25.73 7.15 26.86
N ALA A 67 24.49 7.35 27.29
CA ALA A 67 24.13 7.38 28.70
C ALA A 67 24.37 6.01 29.38
N SER A 68 24.03 4.91 28.71
CA SER A 68 24.23 3.55 29.27
C SER A 68 25.69 3.20 29.48
N LEU A 69 26.60 3.76 28.67
CA LEU A 69 28.04 3.61 28.87
C LEU A 69 28.56 4.44 30.04
N SER A 70 27.92 5.58 30.35
CA SER A 70 28.33 6.46 31.45
C SER A 70 27.75 6.04 32.80
N LEU A 71 26.62 5.34 32.83
CA LEU A 71 25.96 4.91 34.06
C LEU A 71 26.42 3.50 34.46
N HIS A 72 26.39 3.20 35.76
CA HIS A 72 26.69 1.86 36.30
C HIS A 72 25.65 0.80 35.94
N LYS A 73 24.48 1.21 35.43
CA LYS A 73 23.39 0.34 35.00
C LYS A 73 22.89 0.76 33.61
N PRO A 74 22.74 -0.18 32.66
CA PRO A 74 22.28 0.16 31.31
C PRO A 74 20.83 0.60 31.32
N LEU A 75 20.51 1.59 30.47
CA LEU A 75 19.17 2.10 30.27
C LEU A 75 18.50 1.36 29.10
N SER A 76 17.21 1.08 29.23
CA SER A 76 16.41 0.44 28.17
C SER A 76 15.45 1.44 27.53
N LEU A 77 15.33 1.38 26.20
CA LEU A 77 14.34 2.16 25.45
C LEU A 77 12.97 1.49 25.55
N VAL A 78 12.01 2.19 26.14
CA VAL A 78 10.60 1.76 26.15
C VAL A 78 9.94 2.24 24.87
N LYS A 79 9.57 1.30 24.00
CA LYS A 79 8.79 1.59 22.80
C LYS A 79 7.41 2.07 23.24
N GLY A 80 7.13 3.38 23.11
CA GLY A 80 5.80 3.93 23.36
C GLY A 80 4.75 3.23 22.50
N ALA A 81 3.48 3.23 22.93
CA ALA A 81 2.39 2.61 22.20
C ALA A 81 2.31 3.17 20.76
N GLU A 82 2.94 2.47 19.82
CA GLU A 82 2.86 2.75 18.40
C GLU A 82 1.37 2.66 18.05
N ARG A 83 0.75 3.79 17.68
CA ARG A 83 -0.63 3.77 17.18
C ARG A 83 -0.68 2.74 16.06
N LYS A 84 -1.44 1.67 16.31
CA LYS A 84 -1.60 0.46 15.49
C LYS A 84 -1.17 0.68 14.04
N ALA A 85 -0.04 0.08 13.67
CA ALA A 85 0.33 -0.06 12.27
C ALA A 85 -0.84 -0.68 11.49
N LYS A 86 -1.05 -0.21 10.27
CA LYS A 86 -1.96 -0.86 9.31
C LYS A 86 -1.55 -2.33 9.15
N PRO A 87 -2.50 -3.27 9.03
CA PRO A 87 -2.18 -4.68 8.89
C PRO A 87 -1.37 -4.90 7.60
N GLY A 88 -0.10 -5.27 7.71
CA GLY A 88 0.74 -5.61 6.56
C GLY A 88 2.25 -5.37 6.70
N GLU A 89 2.71 -4.53 7.63
CA GLU A 89 4.15 -4.27 7.77
C GLU A 89 4.81 -5.34 8.67
N ALA A 90 5.48 -6.31 8.05
CA ALA A 90 6.22 -7.34 8.76
C ALA A 90 7.40 -6.72 9.53
N ARG A 91 7.42 -6.92 10.85
CA ARG A 91 8.58 -6.58 11.70
C ARG A 91 9.65 -7.66 11.50
N PRO A 92 10.92 -7.32 11.19
CA PRO A 92 12.00 -8.30 11.23
C PRO A 92 12.19 -8.73 12.69
N GLY A 93 11.78 -9.95 13.00
CA GLY A 93 11.94 -10.57 14.31
C GLY A 93 13.42 -10.87 14.56
N THR A 94 13.93 -10.33 15.65
CA THR A 94 15.19 -10.71 16.27
C THR A 94 15.06 -12.15 16.78
N SER A 95 15.80 -13.09 16.17
CA SER A 95 15.97 -14.44 16.71
C SER A 95 16.91 -14.38 17.90
N SER A 96 16.40 -14.64 19.10
CA SER A 96 17.23 -14.92 20.28
C SER A 96 17.79 -16.35 20.19
N LYS A 97 19.10 -16.49 20.42
CA LYS A 97 19.70 -17.71 20.96
C LYS A 97 19.60 -17.67 22.48
#